data_AF-A0A830FB57-F1
#
_entry.id   AF-A0A830FB57-F1
#
_cell.length_a   1.000
_cell.length_b   1.000
_cell.length_c   1.000
_cell.angle_alpha   90.00
_cell.angle_beta   90.00
_cell.angle_gamma   90.00
#
_symmetry.space_group_name_H-M   'P 1'
#
loop_
_entity.id
_entity.type
_entity.pdbx_description
1 polymer ?
#
loop_
_entity_poly.entity_id
_entity_poly.type
_entity_poly.pdbx_seq_one_letter_code
_entity_poly.pdbx_strand_id
1 'polypeptide(L)'
;MSDGPTELPPTDRESPVGAPVIRGDERVAGERAKEAVEFDPEDPESVRDAAETVNAFAHGELGDDRFYMLRGAAACAALVRAEGSYKAAAERAGDGVTVSFIRKWARVHDLPRPVRRHVAVGHIPPTAAKHIARVGGEARYQLAFAVIDNHLTVREVRAIASEVNDGRSIEEALRERGVTPGELTVTLPLDTYRDLRRRAALEDAGPGRIVTDALDAYLE
;
A
#
# COMPACT_ATOMS: atom_id res chain seq x y z
N MET A 1 -12.10 -30.97 7.43
CA MET A 1 -12.99 -29.78 7.42
C MET A 1 -12.28 -28.72 8.24
N SER A 2 -11.38 -27.98 7.59
CA SER A 2 -10.66 -26.85 8.18
C SER A 2 -11.09 -25.64 7.36
N ASP A 3 -11.86 -24.75 7.97
CA ASP A 3 -12.23 -23.46 7.37
C ASP A 3 -10.97 -22.58 7.31
N GLY A 4 -10.28 -22.62 6.18
CA GLY A 4 -9.48 -21.48 5.72
C GLY A 4 -10.34 -20.71 4.72
N PRO A 5 -10.71 -19.45 4.96
CA PRO A 5 -11.35 -18.69 3.91
C PRO A 5 -10.29 -18.33 2.87
N THR A 6 -10.41 -18.94 1.70
CA THR A 6 -9.95 -18.43 0.39
C THR A 6 -10.71 -17.15 0.05
N GLU A 7 -10.55 -16.11 0.85
CA GLU A 7 -10.99 -14.75 0.52
C GLU A 7 -9.75 -13.88 0.39
N LEU A 8 -9.45 -13.46 -0.83
CA LEU A 8 -8.59 -12.29 -1.05
C LEU A 8 -9.05 -11.21 -0.06
N PRO A 9 -8.19 -10.68 0.83
CA PRO A 9 -8.63 -9.72 1.82
C PRO A 9 -9.35 -8.57 1.10
N PRO A 10 -10.51 -8.12 1.60
CA PRO A 10 -11.37 -7.19 0.88
C PRO A 10 -10.56 -6.05 0.28
N THR A 11 -10.69 -5.83 -1.03
CA THR A 11 -10.13 -4.63 -1.68
C THR A 11 -10.86 -3.36 -1.26
N ASP A 12 -11.91 -3.53 -0.45
CA ASP A 12 -12.70 -2.53 0.21
C ASP A 12 -11.79 -1.60 1.01
N ARG A 13 -12.03 -0.32 0.79
CA ARG A 13 -11.18 0.79 1.22
C ARG A 13 -11.40 1.08 2.71
N GLU A 14 -11.24 0.07 3.55
CA GLU A 14 -11.48 0.18 4.98
C GLU A 14 -10.33 -0.46 5.75
N SER A 15 -9.22 0.25 5.84
CA SER A 15 -8.23 -0.06 6.87
C SER A 15 -8.71 0.50 8.21
N PRO A 16 -8.62 -0.26 9.32
CA PRO A 16 -8.97 0.27 10.63
C PRO A 16 -8.18 1.54 10.93
N VAL A 17 -8.87 2.55 11.45
CA VAL A 17 -8.26 3.75 12.05
C VAL A 17 -8.20 3.57 13.57
N GLY A 18 -7.43 4.42 14.25
CA GLY A 18 -7.05 4.22 15.65
C GLY A 18 -5.59 3.79 15.75
N ALA A 19 -5.38 2.58 16.29
CA ALA A 19 -4.07 2.10 16.70
C ALA A 19 -3.03 2.10 15.54
N PRO A 20 -1.78 2.53 15.82
CA PRO A 20 -0.71 2.63 14.84
C PRO A 20 -0.15 1.26 14.39
N VAL A 21 -0.89 0.45 13.63
CA VAL A 21 -0.46 -0.92 13.29
C VAL A 21 0.87 -1.00 12.54
N ILE A 22 1.11 -0.12 11.56
CA ILE A 22 2.37 -0.12 10.78
C ILE A 22 3.41 0.81 11.40
N ARG A 23 2.98 2.01 11.76
CA ARG A 23 3.85 3.06 12.30
C ARG A 23 4.27 2.82 13.75
N GLY A 24 3.58 1.95 14.49
CA GLY A 24 3.93 1.49 15.82
C GLY A 24 4.63 0.12 15.84
N ASP A 25 4.91 -0.51 14.69
CA ASP A 25 5.71 -1.74 14.61
C ASP A 25 7.20 -1.35 14.64
N GLU A 26 7.90 -1.67 15.73
CA GLU A 26 9.35 -1.41 15.89
C GLU A 26 10.19 -2.03 14.77
N ARG A 27 9.75 -3.12 14.15
CA ARG A 27 10.46 -3.75 13.01
C ARG A 27 10.35 -2.93 11.72
N VAL A 28 9.47 -1.93 11.69
CA VAL A 28 9.22 -1.05 10.54
C VAL A 28 9.70 0.37 10.84
N ALA A 29 9.30 0.93 11.98
CA ALA A 29 9.57 2.31 12.36
C ALA A 29 10.79 2.47 13.27
N GLY A 30 11.41 1.37 13.74
CA GLY A 30 12.52 1.42 14.69
C GLY A 30 12.11 2.12 15.98
N GLU A 31 13.01 2.95 16.52
CA GLU A 31 12.74 3.72 17.75
C GLU A 31 11.54 4.68 17.62
N ARG A 32 11.25 5.14 16.40
CA ARG A 32 10.12 6.04 16.10
C ARG A 32 8.76 5.38 16.25
N ALA A 33 8.70 4.05 16.39
CA ALA A 33 7.46 3.35 16.71
C ALA A 33 6.80 3.90 17.99
N LYS A 34 7.61 4.37 18.95
CA LYS A 34 7.15 4.96 20.21
C LYS A 34 6.56 6.37 20.03
N GLU A 35 6.84 7.03 18.91
CA GLU A 35 6.29 8.35 18.55
C GLU A 35 4.98 8.24 17.76
N ALA A 36 4.45 7.03 17.59
CA ALA A 36 3.27 6.78 16.78
C ALA A 36 1.98 7.25 17.47
N VAL A 37 1.45 8.39 17.03
CA VAL A 37 0.22 9.01 17.56
C VAL A 37 -1.06 8.31 17.12
N GLU A 38 -1.80 7.64 17.98
CA GLU A 38 -3.13 7.09 17.67
C GLU A 38 -4.13 8.18 17.25
N PHE A 39 -5.01 7.86 16.29
CA PHE A 39 -6.12 8.74 15.89
C PHE A 39 -7.43 7.95 15.93
N ASP A 40 -8.10 7.99 17.08
CA ASP A 40 -9.44 7.48 17.31
C ASP A 40 -10.49 8.46 16.73
N PRO A 41 -11.33 8.05 15.76
CA PRO A 41 -12.39 8.90 15.20
C PRO A 41 -13.60 9.09 16.13
N GLU A 42 -13.72 8.31 17.22
CA GLU A 42 -14.84 8.39 18.17
C GLU A 42 -14.52 9.30 19.37
N ASP A 43 -13.24 9.62 19.58
CA ASP A 43 -12.78 10.56 20.62
C ASP A 43 -12.67 12.00 20.08
N PRO A 44 -13.46 12.98 20.60
CA PRO A 44 -13.41 14.36 20.15
C PRO A 44 -12.05 15.06 20.28
N GLU A 45 -11.22 14.68 21.26
CA GLU A 45 -9.88 15.26 21.43
C GLU A 45 -8.94 14.75 20.33
N SER A 46 -8.90 13.43 20.12
CA SER A 46 -8.20 12.81 19.00
C SER A 46 -8.64 13.36 17.64
N VAL A 47 -9.94 13.66 17.44
CA VAL A 47 -10.44 14.29 16.20
C VAL A 47 -9.90 15.71 16.02
N ARG A 48 -9.77 16.49 17.10
CA ARG A 48 -9.13 17.82 17.06
C ARG A 48 -7.65 17.69 16.69
N ASP A 49 -6.93 16.78 17.32
CA ASP A 49 -5.51 16.53 17.04
C ASP A 49 -5.29 16.03 15.59
N ALA A 50 -6.22 15.23 15.06
CA ALA A 50 -6.23 14.82 13.67
C ALA A 50 -6.42 16.02 12.73
N ALA A 51 -7.35 16.93 13.03
CA ALA A 51 -7.58 18.14 12.24
C ALA A 51 -6.34 19.05 12.22
N GLU A 52 -5.70 19.28 13.36
CA GLU A 52 -4.44 20.03 13.47
C GLU A 52 -3.31 19.36 12.68
N THR A 53 -3.18 18.03 12.79
CA THR A 53 -2.20 17.26 12.03
C THR A 53 -2.44 17.36 10.52
N VAL A 54 -3.69 17.29 10.06
CA VAL A 54 -4.04 17.44 8.63
C VAL A 54 -3.71 18.85 8.14
N ASN A 55 -3.98 19.87 8.95
CA ASN A 55 -3.66 21.25 8.61
C ASN A 55 -2.15 21.43 8.42
N ALA A 56 -1.34 21.03 9.41
CA ALA A 56 0.11 21.07 9.35
C ALA A 56 0.64 20.27 8.14
N PHE A 57 0.03 19.12 7.83
CA PHE A 57 0.40 18.31 6.68
C PHE A 57 0.15 19.01 5.34
N ALA A 58 -1.00 19.67 5.20
CA ALA A 58 -1.36 20.38 3.98
C ALA A 58 -0.43 21.57 3.70
N HIS A 59 0.09 22.20 4.76
CA HIS A 59 1.03 23.31 4.69
C HIS A 59 2.51 22.87 4.62
N GLY A 60 2.78 21.55 4.62
CA GLY A 60 4.14 21.01 4.50
C GLY A 60 4.97 21.05 5.79
N GLU A 61 4.33 21.31 6.93
CA GLU A 61 5.01 21.49 8.23
C GLU A 61 5.44 20.17 8.87
N LEU A 62 4.87 19.05 8.42
CA LEU A 62 5.25 17.69 8.85
C LEU A 62 6.57 17.19 8.24
N GLY A 63 7.13 17.88 7.24
CA GLY A 63 8.32 17.47 6.51
C GLY A 63 8.10 16.34 5.49
N ASP A 64 9.17 15.97 4.78
CA ASP A 64 9.14 15.01 3.66
C ASP A 64 9.37 13.54 4.06
N ASP A 65 9.42 13.26 5.37
CA ASP A 65 9.66 11.90 5.87
C ASP A 65 8.43 11.02 5.71
N ARG A 66 8.63 9.81 5.15
CA ARG A 66 7.59 8.78 4.97
C ARG A 66 6.78 8.47 6.24
N PHE A 67 7.41 8.51 7.41
CA PHE A 67 6.74 8.31 8.71
C PHE A 67 5.71 9.42 8.97
N TYR A 68 6.09 10.68 8.77
CA TYR A 68 5.19 11.81 8.96
C TYR A 68 4.11 11.90 7.87
N MET A 69 4.43 11.52 6.63
CA MET A 69 3.43 11.39 5.57
C MET A 69 2.37 10.32 5.90
N LEU A 70 2.78 9.17 6.46
CA LEU A 70 1.86 8.13 6.91
C LEU A 70 1.02 8.56 8.12
N ARG A 71 1.60 9.36 9.03
CA ARG A 71 0.86 10.01 10.12
C ARG A 71 -0.22 10.96 9.58
N GLY A 72 0.14 11.83 8.64
CA GLY A 72 -0.81 12.73 7.98
C GLY A 72 -1.90 12.00 7.19
N ALA A 73 -1.56 10.86 6.57
CA ALA A 73 -2.54 9.98 5.92
C ALA A 73 -3.52 9.36 6.93
N ALA A 74 -3.03 8.90 8.08
CA ALA A 74 -3.87 8.38 9.16
C ALA A 74 -4.80 9.46 9.73
N ALA A 75 -4.30 10.67 9.95
CA ALA A 75 -5.10 11.81 10.39
C ALA A 75 -6.22 12.16 9.37
N CYS A 76 -5.90 12.18 8.07
CA CYS A 76 -6.90 12.36 7.02
C CYS A 76 -8.01 11.29 7.08
N ALA A 77 -7.64 10.02 7.29
CA ALA A 77 -8.60 8.92 7.34
C ALA A 77 -9.48 8.97 8.61
N ALA A 78 -8.88 9.26 9.77
CA ALA A 78 -9.62 9.43 11.03
C ALA A 78 -10.62 10.59 10.93
N LEU A 79 -10.20 11.73 10.37
CA LEU A 79 -11.05 12.90 10.22
C LEU A 79 -12.24 12.65 9.28
N VAL A 80 -12.03 11.93 8.17
CA VAL A 80 -13.12 11.53 7.26
C VAL A 80 -14.11 10.60 7.94
N ARG A 81 -13.62 9.69 8.80
CA ARG A 81 -14.49 8.76 9.53
C ARG A 81 -15.29 9.46 10.62
N ALA A 82 -14.67 10.37 11.37
CA ALA A 82 -15.35 11.16 12.40
C ALA A 82 -16.44 12.08 11.80
N GLU A 83 -16.15 12.75 10.68
CA GLU A 83 -17.05 13.74 10.08
C GLU A 83 -18.04 13.13 9.06
N GLY A 84 -17.86 11.86 8.68
CA GLY A 84 -18.72 11.15 7.73
C GLY A 84 -18.67 11.64 6.28
N SER A 85 -17.88 12.68 5.96
CA SER A 85 -17.70 13.16 4.59
C SER A 85 -16.36 13.87 4.38
N TYR A 86 -15.83 13.79 3.16
CA TYR A 86 -14.61 14.53 2.79
C TYR A 86 -14.78 16.06 2.84
N LYS A 87 -16.01 16.55 2.66
CA LYS A 87 -16.30 18.00 2.69
C LYS A 87 -16.22 18.52 4.12
N ALA A 88 -16.93 17.89 5.04
CA ALA A 88 -16.89 18.24 6.45
C ALA A 88 -15.48 18.06 7.04
N ALA A 89 -14.77 16.99 6.67
CA ALA A 89 -13.37 16.81 7.07
C ALA A 89 -12.46 17.96 6.57
N ALA A 90 -12.67 18.48 5.37
CA ALA A 90 -11.87 19.60 4.84
C ALA A 90 -12.18 20.90 5.57
N GLU A 91 -13.46 21.17 5.82
CA GLU A 91 -13.91 22.32 6.61
C GLU A 91 -13.34 22.25 8.05
N ARG A 92 -13.36 21.06 8.67
CA ARG A 92 -12.83 20.81 10.01
C ARG A 92 -11.30 21.01 10.09
N ALA A 93 -10.57 20.60 9.05
CA ALA A 93 -9.12 20.76 8.98
C ALA A 93 -8.67 22.22 8.77
N GLY A 94 -9.58 23.13 8.41
CA GLY A 94 -9.33 24.56 8.33
C GLY A 94 -8.81 25.06 6.97
N ASP A 95 -8.47 26.34 6.94
CA ASP A 95 -8.11 27.05 5.71
C ASP A 95 -6.91 26.43 5.00
N GLY A 96 -6.93 26.44 3.66
CA GLY A 96 -5.88 25.84 2.83
C GLY A 96 -6.00 24.33 2.62
N VAL A 97 -6.83 23.62 3.40
CA VAL A 97 -7.05 22.17 3.24
C VAL A 97 -8.18 21.89 2.25
N THR A 98 -7.87 21.17 1.17
CA THR A 98 -8.88 20.85 0.14
C THR A 98 -9.46 19.44 0.30
N VAL A 99 -10.70 19.26 -0.15
CA VAL A 99 -11.34 17.93 -0.31
C VAL A 99 -10.44 16.97 -1.11
N SER A 100 -9.77 17.48 -2.14
CA SER A 100 -8.88 16.69 -2.99
C SER A 100 -7.62 16.20 -2.24
N PHE A 101 -7.13 16.99 -1.29
CA PHE A 101 -5.99 16.65 -0.44
C PHE A 101 -6.37 15.55 0.55
N ILE A 102 -7.46 15.74 1.30
CA ILE A 102 -7.94 14.74 2.27
C ILE A 102 -8.25 13.43 1.58
N ARG A 103 -9.01 13.47 0.47
CA ARG A 103 -9.36 12.25 -0.29
C ARG A 103 -8.12 11.49 -0.74
N LYS A 104 -7.08 12.20 -1.20
CA LYS A 104 -5.84 11.60 -1.67
C LYS A 104 -5.14 10.84 -0.55
N TRP A 105 -4.99 11.46 0.61
CA TRP A 105 -4.21 10.90 1.72
C TRP A 105 -4.99 9.89 2.56
N ALA A 106 -6.30 10.07 2.74
CA ALA A 106 -7.17 9.04 3.29
C ALA A 106 -7.06 7.73 2.48
N ARG A 107 -7.10 7.82 1.14
CA ARG A 107 -6.91 6.63 0.28
C ARG A 107 -5.52 5.99 0.40
N VAL A 108 -4.48 6.76 0.72
CA VAL A 108 -3.15 6.20 1.00
C VAL A 108 -3.17 5.41 2.31
N HIS A 109 -3.90 5.88 3.32
CA HIS A 109 -4.13 5.12 4.54
C HIS A 109 -4.97 3.85 4.30
N ASP A 110 -5.91 3.89 3.36
CA ASP A 110 -6.74 2.73 3.00
C ASP A 110 -6.06 1.76 2.02
N LEU A 111 -4.80 2.00 1.66
CA LEU A 111 -4.00 0.99 0.96
C LEU A 111 -3.93 -0.29 1.81
N PRO A 112 -3.93 -1.47 1.16
CA PRO A 112 -3.77 -2.72 1.87
C PRO A 112 -2.56 -2.74 2.78
N ARG A 113 -2.67 -3.41 3.92
CA ARG A 113 -1.61 -3.48 4.93
C ARG A 113 -0.25 -3.91 4.34
N PRO A 114 -0.14 -4.93 3.47
CA PRO A 114 1.13 -5.28 2.83
C PRO A 114 1.74 -4.12 2.04
N VAL A 115 0.92 -3.38 1.29
CA VAL A 115 1.36 -2.20 0.52
C VAL A 115 1.81 -1.08 1.44
N ARG A 116 1.04 -0.75 2.50
CA ARG A 116 1.43 0.28 3.47
C ARG A 116 2.74 -0.06 4.19
N ARG A 117 2.99 -1.34 4.49
CA ARG A 117 4.28 -1.78 5.04
C ARG A 117 5.42 -1.41 4.11
N HIS A 118 5.30 -1.65 2.80
CA HIS A 118 6.31 -1.28 1.81
C HIS A 118 6.50 0.23 1.65
N VAL A 119 5.44 1.03 1.85
CA VAL A 119 5.59 2.49 1.94
C VAL A 119 6.39 2.89 3.18
N ALA A 120 6.09 2.27 4.33
CA ALA A 120 6.73 2.58 5.60
C ALA A 120 8.23 2.19 5.63
N VAL A 121 8.60 1.05 5.04
CA VAL A 121 10.03 0.64 4.95
C VAL A 121 10.77 1.30 3.79
N GLY A 122 10.07 2.01 2.89
CA GLY A 122 10.68 2.81 1.81
C GLY A 122 10.85 2.08 0.47
N HIS A 123 10.30 0.88 0.29
CA HIS A 123 10.30 0.19 -1.01
C HIS A 123 9.33 0.85 -2.00
N ILE A 124 8.25 1.47 -1.51
CA ILE A 124 7.32 2.26 -2.32
C ILE A 124 7.38 3.72 -1.86
N PRO A 125 7.82 4.66 -2.71
CA PRO A 125 7.79 6.08 -2.38
C PRO A 125 6.37 6.56 -2.10
N PRO A 126 6.11 7.44 -1.10
CA PRO A 126 4.78 8.01 -0.85
C PRO A 126 4.18 8.72 -2.08
N THR A 127 5.05 9.31 -2.92
CA THR A 127 4.69 9.93 -4.20
C THR A 127 4.18 8.93 -5.23
N ALA A 128 4.58 7.66 -5.18
CA ALA A 128 4.00 6.56 -5.96
C ALA A 128 2.74 6.00 -5.27
N ALA A 129 2.76 5.86 -3.94
CA ALA A 129 1.65 5.33 -3.15
C ALA A 129 0.32 6.07 -3.41
N LYS A 130 0.34 7.40 -3.53
CA LYS A 130 -0.86 8.18 -3.88
C LYS A 130 -1.47 7.84 -5.24
N HIS A 131 -0.67 7.34 -6.18
CA HIS A 131 -1.15 6.91 -7.50
C HIS A 131 -1.71 5.49 -7.42
N ILE A 132 -1.02 4.59 -6.71
CA ILE A 132 -1.52 3.23 -6.40
C ILE A 132 -2.87 3.29 -5.70
N ALA A 133 -3.04 4.21 -4.74
CA ALA A 133 -4.26 4.41 -3.97
C ALA A 133 -5.48 4.84 -4.81
N ARG A 134 -5.27 5.27 -6.07
CA ARG A 134 -6.36 5.57 -7.00
C ARG A 134 -6.90 4.32 -7.68
N VAL A 135 -6.11 3.25 -7.75
CA VAL A 135 -6.46 2.01 -8.44
C VAL A 135 -7.41 1.17 -7.57
N GLY A 136 -8.49 0.67 -8.18
CA GLY A 136 -9.45 -0.22 -7.55
C GLY A 136 -9.06 -1.69 -7.63
N GLY A 137 -9.69 -2.53 -6.81
CA GLY A 137 -9.57 -3.99 -6.92
C GLY A 137 -8.16 -4.55 -6.76
N GLU A 138 -7.96 -5.73 -7.32
CA GLU A 138 -6.69 -6.48 -7.28
C GLU A 138 -5.56 -5.77 -8.04
N ALA A 139 -5.90 -4.97 -9.06
CA ALA A 139 -4.95 -4.16 -9.82
C ALA A 139 -4.11 -3.23 -8.92
N ARG A 140 -4.62 -2.87 -7.73
CA ARG A 140 -3.87 -2.12 -6.72
C ARG A 140 -2.68 -2.91 -6.18
N TYR A 141 -2.85 -4.21 -5.88
CA TYR A 141 -1.76 -5.07 -5.42
C TYR A 141 -0.76 -5.31 -6.54
N GLN A 142 -1.26 -5.62 -7.74
CA GLN A 142 -0.42 -5.90 -8.91
C GLN A 142 0.46 -4.69 -9.25
N LEU A 143 -0.10 -3.47 -9.24
CA LEU A 143 0.69 -2.25 -9.43
C LEU A 143 1.68 -2.01 -8.28
N ALA A 144 1.28 -2.25 -7.03
CA ALA A 144 2.16 -2.05 -5.88
C ALA A 144 3.39 -2.98 -5.91
N PHE A 145 3.19 -4.26 -6.22
CA PHE A 145 4.28 -5.22 -6.31
C PHE A 145 5.14 -5.01 -7.56
N ALA A 146 4.53 -4.61 -8.70
CA ALA A 146 5.30 -4.19 -9.87
C ALA A 146 6.26 -3.01 -9.57
N VAL A 147 5.88 -2.07 -8.70
CA VAL A 147 6.80 -1.00 -8.25
C VAL A 147 8.02 -1.57 -7.52
N ILE A 148 7.81 -2.59 -6.68
CA ILE A 148 8.88 -3.20 -5.89
C ILE A 148 9.81 -4.02 -6.78
N ASP A 149 9.24 -4.87 -7.63
CA ASP A 149 9.99 -5.87 -8.40
C ASP A 149 10.67 -5.26 -9.65
N ASN A 150 10.13 -4.17 -10.19
CA ASN A 150 10.59 -3.56 -11.45
C ASN A 150 11.08 -2.11 -11.30
N HIS A 151 11.17 -1.60 -10.06
CA HIS A 151 11.65 -0.24 -9.77
C HIS A 151 10.96 0.87 -10.59
N LEU A 152 9.65 0.72 -10.84
CA LEU A 152 8.89 1.68 -11.63
C LEU A 152 9.04 3.10 -11.08
N THR A 153 9.29 4.06 -11.99
CA THR A 153 9.34 5.47 -11.63
C THR A 153 7.96 5.99 -11.26
N VAL A 154 7.89 7.05 -10.45
CA VAL A 154 6.62 7.70 -10.09
C VAL A 154 5.82 8.14 -11.33
N ARG A 155 6.50 8.52 -12.42
CA ARG A 155 5.88 8.90 -13.69
C ARG A 155 5.19 7.71 -14.35
N GLU A 156 5.82 6.54 -14.35
CA GLU A 156 5.24 5.30 -14.87
C GLU A 156 4.05 4.84 -14.02
N VAL A 157 4.20 4.83 -12.70
CA VAL A 157 3.11 4.49 -11.77
C VAL A 157 1.90 5.41 -11.98
N ARG A 158 2.14 6.72 -12.17
CA ARG A 158 1.07 7.66 -12.49
C ARG A 158 0.38 7.36 -13.81
N ALA A 159 1.14 7.03 -14.85
CA ALA A 159 0.59 6.73 -16.17
C ALA A 159 -0.26 5.45 -16.12
N ILE A 160 0.29 4.36 -15.58
CA ILE A 160 -0.39 3.08 -15.41
C ILE A 160 -1.67 3.26 -14.57
N ALA A 161 -1.60 3.96 -13.44
CA ALA A 161 -2.77 4.22 -12.63
C ALA A 161 -3.83 5.06 -13.35
N SER A 162 -3.46 5.94 -14.29
CA SER A 162 -4.43 6.66 -15.13
C SER A 162 -5.09 5.71 -16.11
N GLU A 163 -4.29 4.97 -16.89
CA GLU A 163 -4.77 4.03 -17.91
C GLU A 163 -5.72 2.98 -17.32
N VAL A 164 -5.39 2.44 -16.15
CA VAL A 164 -6.26 1.47 -15.45
C VAL A 164 -7.58 2.11 -15.00
N ASN A 165 -7.55 3.36 -14.52
CA ASN A 165 -8.78 4.08 -14.18
C ASN A 165 -9.61 4.43 -15.42
N ASP A 166 -8.97 4.54 -16.59
CA ASP A 166 -9.61 4.78 -17.89
C ASP A 166 -10.11 3.46 -18.54
N GLY A 167 -10.05 2.34 -17.82
CA GLY A 167 -10.63 1.04 -18.21
C GLY A 167 -9.64 0.05 -18.82
N ARG A 168 -8.36 0.42 -18.92
CA ARG A 168 -7.33 -0.51 -19.42
C ARG A 168 -7.03 -1.61 -18.40
N SER A 169 -6.69 -2.80 -18.88
CA SER A 169 -6.17 -3.83 -17.98
C SER A 169 -4.80 -3.42 -17.43
N ILE A 170 -4.58 -3.71 -16.15
CA ILE A 170 -3.30 -3.50 -15.47
C ILE A 170 -2.17 -4.30 -16.12
N GLU A 171 -2.45 -5.51 -16.60
CA GLU A 171 -1.45 -6.33 -17.25
C GLU A 171 -0.94 -5.72 -18.56
N GLU A 172 -1.83 -5.21 -19.42
CA GLU A 172 -1.43 -4.53 -20.65
C GLU A 172 -0.64 -3.26 -20.36
N ALA A 173 -1.11 -2.46 -19.38
CA ALA A 173 -0.43 -1.24 -18.97
C ALA A 173 1.00 -1.50 -18.45
N LEU A 174 1.21 -2.62 -17.74
CA LEU A 174 2.53 -3.07 -17.29
C LEU A 174 3.40 -3.56 -18.45
N ARG A 175 2.86 -4.42 -19.33
CA ARG A 175 3.61 -4.98 -20.48
C ARG A 175 4.13 -3.91 -21.43
N GLU A 176 3.37 -2.83 -21.66
CA GLU A 176 3.83 -1.71 -22.49
C GLU A 176 5.06 -0.99 -21.92
N ARG A 177 5.32 -1.15 -20.62
CA ARG A 177 6.50 -0.61 -19.95
C ARG A 177 7.59 -1.64 -19.74
N GLY A 178 7.51 -2.76 -20.45
CA GLY A 178 8.48 -3.85 -20.34
C GLY A 178 8.42 -4.59 -19.00
N VAL A 179 7.33 -4.43 -18.23
CA VAL A 179 7.11 -5.21 -17.02
C VAL A 179 6.30 -6.45 -17.37
N THR A 180 6.85 -7.62 -17.07
CA THR A 180 6.14 -8.90 -17.15
C THR A 180 5.31 -9.09 -15.88
N PRO A 181 3.96 -9.03 -15.94
CA PRO A 181 3.13 -9.25 -14.75
C PRO A 181 3.37 -10.64 -14.16
N GLY A 182 3.59 -10.72 -12.85
CA GLY A 182 3.87 -11.98 -12.14
C GLY A 182 5.31 -12.47 -12.21
N GLU A 183 6.21 -11.76 -12.91
CA GLU A 183 7.64 -12.08 -12.89
C GLU A 183 8.28 -11.63 -11.56
N LEU A 184 8.93 -12.56 -10.88
CA LEU A 184 9.65 -12.33 -9.63
C LEU A 184 11.06 -12.90 -9.75
N THR A 185 12.07 -12.08 -9.45
CA THR A 185 13.46 -12.52 -9.39
C THR A 185 13.85 -12.86 -7.95
N VAL A 186 14.27 -14.09 -7.70
CA VAL A 186 14.72 -14.56 -6.38
C VAL A 186 16.14 -15.11 -6.43
N THR A 187 16.86 -14.95 -5.32
CA THR A 187 18.15 -15.64 -5.10
C THR A 187 17.91 -16.81 -4.16
N LEU A 188 18.24 -18.02 -4.62
CA LEU A 188 18.10 -19.24 -3.83
C LEU A 188 19.46 -19.67 -3.25
N PRO A 189 19.50 -20.31 -2.06
CA PRO A 189 20.68 -21.03 -1.61
C PRO A 189 21.15 -22.03 -2.67
N LEU A 190 22.48 -22.20 -2.80
CA LEU A 190 23.07 -22.98 -3.90
C LEU A 190 22.51 -24.41 -3.99
N ASP A 191 22.32 -25.07 -2.85
CA ASP A 191 21.74 -26.42 -2.82
C ASP A 191 20.28 -26.42 -3.29
N THR A 192 19.45 -25.48 -2.83
CA THR A 192 18.06 -25.33 -3.28
C THR A 192 17.97 -25.04 -4.78
N TYR A 193 18.85 -24.18 -5.30
CA TYR A 193 18.96 -23.91 -6.73
C TYR A 193 19.30 -25.16 -7.53
N ARG A 194 20.31 -25.93 -7.09
CA ARG A 194 20.72 -27.18 -7.75
C ARG A 194 19.57 -28.19 -7.75
N ASP A 195 18.88 -28.35 -6.63
CA ASP A 195 17.82 -29.34 -6.49
C ASP A 195 16.59 -28.96 -7.34
N LEU A 196 16.23 -27.67 -7.38
CA LEU A 196 15.20 -27.16 -8.29
C LEU A 196 15.54 -27.45 -9.75
N ARG A 197 16.78 -27.15 -10.17
CA ARG A 197 17.25 -27.41 -11.55
C ARG A 197 17.27 -28.89 -11.90
N ARG A 198 17.72 -29.74 -10.97
CA ARG A 198 17.72 -31.19 -11.13
C ARG A 198 16.31 -31.72 -11.31
N ARG A 199 15.37 -31.29 -10.46
CA ARG A 199 13.98 -31.75 -10.52
C ARG A 199 13.28 -31.29 -11.79
N ALA A 200 13.48 -30.02 -12.17
CA ALA A 200 13.00 -29.47 -13.44
C ALA A 200 13.45 -30.32 -14.65
N ALA A 201 14.73 -30.71 -14.68
CA ALA A 201 15.27 -31.56 -15.75
C ALA A 201 14.71 -32.99 -15.75
N LEU A 202 14.46 -33.58 -14.58
CA LEU A 202 13.91 -34.94 -14.48
C LEU A 202 12.41 -35.02 -14.85
N GLU A 203 11.66 -33.94 -14.62
CA GLU A 203 10.23 -33.84 -14.90
C GLU A 203 9.91 -33.24 -16.29
N ASP A 204 10.94 -32.92 -17.09
CA ASP A 204 10.81 -32.20 -18.37
C ASP A 204 9.96 -30.92 -18.25
N ALA A 205 10.21 -30.15 -17.18
CA ALA A 205 9.44 -28.97 -16.82
C ALA A 205 10.36 -27.77 -16.56
N GLY A 206 9.82 -26.55 -16.75
CA GLY A 206 10.52 -25.32 -16.36
C GLY A 206 10.55 -25.15 -14.83
N PRO A 207 11.60 -24.54 -14.24
CA PRO A 207 11.66 -24.29 -12.79
C PRO A 207 10.44 -23.56 -12.23
N GLY A 208 9.85 -22.65 -13.02
CA GLY A 208 8.65 -21.90 -12.63
C GLY A 208 7.47 -22.81 -12.30
N ARG A 209 7.26 -23.90 -13.04
CA ARG A 209 6.17 -24.85 -12.77
C ARG A 209 6.34 -25.53 -11.42
N ILE A 210 7.54 -26.01 -11.10
CA ILE A 210 7.83 -26.63 -9.81
C ILE A 210 7.64 -25.64 -8.67
N VAL A 211 8.06 -24.39 -8.87
CA VAL A 211 7.86 -23.33 -7.88
C VAL A 211 6.37 -23.03 -7.68
N THR A 212 5.58 -22.94 -8.76
CA THR A 212 4.12 -22.76 -8.69
C THR A 212 3.47 -23.91 -7.93
N ASP A 213 3.71 -25.16 -8.30
CA ASP A 213 3.12 -26.33 -7.64
C ASP A 213 3.47 -26.37 -6.15
N ALA A 214 4.70 -25.99 -5.78
CA ALA A 214 5.13 -25.91 -4.38
C ALA A 214 4.48 -24.76 -3.61
N LEU A 215 4.25 -23.61 -4.26
CA LEU A 215 3.58 -22.45 -3.65
C LEU A 215 2.08 -22.72 -3.48
N ASP A 216 1.42 -23.31 -4.48
CA ASP A 216 0.01 -23.70 -4.41
C ASP A 216 -0.21 -24.65 -3.22
N ALA A 217 0.63 -25.68 -3.08
CA ALA A 217 0.57 -26.60 -1.95
C ALA A 217 0.90 -25.98 -0.58
N TYR A 218 1.61 -24.85 -0.55
CA TYR A 218 1.93 -24.15 0.70
C TYR A 218 0.86 -23.12 1.10
N LEU A 219 0.16 -22.55 0.12
CA LEU A 219 -0.86 -21.50 0.29
C LEU A 219 -2.28 -22.06 0.43
N GLU A 220 -2.53 -23.31 0.04
CA GLU A 220 -3.73 -24.09 0.43
C GLU A 220 -3.81 -24.34 1.94
#